data_AF-A0A7V9CC65-F1
#
_entry.id   AF-A0A7V9CC65-F1
#
_cell.length_a   1.000
_cell.length_b   1.000
_cell.length_c   1.000
_cell.angle_alpha   90.00
_cell.angle_beta   90.00
_cell.angle_gamma   90.00
#
_symmetry.space_group_name_H-M   'P 1'
#
loop_
_entity.id
_entity.type
_entity.pdbx_description
1 polymer ?
#
loop_
_entity_poly.entity_id
_entity_poly.type
_entity_poly.pdbx_seq_one_letter_code
_entity_poly.pdbx_strand_id
1 'polypeptide(L)'
;MSQPSEADEATLPRDARWALRNGIHLLVLWSFAVVQPVLEVIKSNAVLFFVTRTEDPWVVVVVLLAFAVIPPAMLLAIEAVARRISPKLGSVAHLVAVWVLFSLFAVTILKRILPDSALAPILLCWGLGALATAAYARLDVIRTILTVLAPAPALFLV
;
A
#
# COMPACT_ATOMS: atom_id res chain seq x y z
N MET A 1 41.77 -27.84 -11.78
CA MET A 1 40.31 -28.14 -11.79
C MET A 1 39.65 -27.18 -10.80
N SER A 2 39.24 -26.03 -11.30
CA SER A 2 38.61 -24.94 -10.55
C SER A 2 37.15 -25.32 -10.28
N GLN A 3 36.82 -25.58 -9.02
CA GLN A 3 35.43 -25.66 -8.56
C GLN A 3 34.78 -24.29 -8.76
N PRO A 4 33.68 -24.16 -9.51
CA PRO A 4 32.90 -22.92 -9.55
C PRO A 4 32.34 -22.67 -8.15
N SER A 5 32.61 -21.49 -7.62
CA SER A 5 32.08 -20.99 -6.35
C SER A 5 30.54 -21.04 -6.36
N GLU A 6 29.95 -21.94 -5.57
CA GLU A 6 28.53 -21.91 -5.18
C GLU A 6 28.15 -20.63 -4.40
N ALA A 7 29.12 -19.76 -4.10
CA ALA A 7 28.95 -18.52 -3.33
C ALA A 7 28.43 -17.30 -4.13
N ASP A 8 27.83 -17.50 -5.31
CA ASP A 8 27.02 -16.48 -5.98
C ASP A 8 25.52 -16.68 -5.65
N GLU A 9 25.28 -17.15 -4.43
CA GLU A 9 23.96 -17.33 -3.82
C GLU A 9 23.26 -15.96 -3.82
N ALA A 10 22.24 -15.85 -4.67
CA ALA A 10 21.51 -14.65 -5.09
C ALA A 10 20.89 -13.85 -3.92
N THR A 11 21.73 -13.29 -3.06
CA THR A 11 21.35 -12.46 -1.94
C THR A 11 21.19 -11.04 -2.46
N LEU A 12 19.93 -10.63 -2.65
CA LEU A 12 19.62 -9.26 -3.03
C LEU A 12 20.36 -8.27 -2.10
N PRO A 13 20.96 -7.21 -2.66
CA PRO A 13 21.70 -6.25 -1.87
C PRO A 13 20.79 -5.59 -0.81
N ARG A 14 21.37 -5.17 0.31
CA ARG A 14 20.62 -4.80 1.54
C ARG A 14 19.61 -3.66 1.30
N ASP A 15 19.93 -2.76 0.37
CA ASP A 15 19.08 -1.69 -0.12
C ASP A 15 17.88 -2.22 -0.92
N ALA A 16 18.08 -3.19 -1.82
CA ALA A 16 17.01 -3.83 -2.58
C ALA A 16 16.03 -4.58 -1.67
N ARG A 17 16.52 -5.34 -0.67
CA ARG A 17 15.66 -6.02 0.31
C ARG A 17 14.81 -5.05 1.12
N TRP A 18 15.39 -3.92 1.53
CA TRP A 18 14.65 -2.87 2.21
C TRP A 18 13.56 -2.28 1.32
N ALA A 19 13.91 -1.91 0.08
CA ALA A 19 13.00 -1.27 -0.86
C ALA A 19 11.83 -2.19 -1.21
N LEU A 20 12.12 -3.47 -1.45
CA LEU A 20 11.10 -4.49 -1.74
C LEU A 20 10.13 -4.65 -0.57
N ARG A 21 10.64 -4.84 0.65
CA ARG A 21 9.78 -5.02 1.83
C ARG A 21 8.91 -3.78 2.10
N ASN A 22 9.52 -2.60 2.12
CA ASN A 22 8.78 -1.36 2.37
C ASN A 22 7.77 -1.09 1.25
N GLY A 23 8.16 -1.29 0.00
CA GLY A 23 7.30 -1.16 -1.18
C GLY A 23 6.09 -2.09 -1.13
N ILE A 24 6.28 -3.37 -0.76
CA ILE A 24 5.19 -4.34 -0.58
C ILE A 24 4.22 -3.85 0.50
N HIS A 25 4.72 -3.42 1.65
CA HIS A 25 3.85 -2.95 2.73
C HIS A 25 3.03 -1.72 2.31
N LEU A 26 3.65 -0.75 1.62
CA LEU A 26 2.95 0.42 1.08
C LEU A 26 1.91 0.01 0.04
N LEU A 27 2.25 -0.91 -0.86
CA LEU A 27 1.36 -1.41 -1.91
C LEU A 27 0.14 -2.11 -1.31
N VAL A 28 0.35 -2.99 -0.33
CA VAL A 28 -0.73 -3.70 0.38
C VAL A 28 -1.64 -2.69 1.07
N LEU A 29 -1.07 -1.78 1.88
CA LEU A 29 -1.86 -0.78 2.60
C LEU A 29 -2.62 0.16 1.64
N TRP A 30 -1.98 0.62 0.56
CA TRP A 30 -2.62 1.41 -0.49
C TRP A 30 -3.79 0.64 -1.14
N SER A 31 -3.59 -0.65 -1.38
CA SER A 31 -4.60 -1.48 -2.03
C SER A 31 -5.86 -1.63 -1.18
N PHE A 32 -5.71 -1.88 0.11
CA PHE A 32 -6.85 -1.96 1.05
C PHE A 32 -7.48 -0.61 1.35
N ALA A 33 -6.66 0.43 1.53
CA ALA A 33 -7.14 1.75 1.92
C ALA A 33 -7.80 2.50 0.76
N VAL A 34 -7.38 2.26 -0.48
CA VAL A 34 -7.75 3.09 -1.63
C VAL A 34 -8.21 2.26 -2.83
N VAL A 35 -7.38 1.33 -3.34
CA VAL A 35 -7.68 0.63 -4.60
C VAL A 35 -8.95 -0.19 -4.51
N GLN A 36 -9.11 -1.00 -3.46
CA GLN A 36 -10.28 -1.85 -3.26
C GLN A 36 -11.58 -1.01 -3.17
N PRO A 37 -11.68 0.04 -2.33
CA PRO A 37 -12.86 0.92 -2.32
C PRO A 37 -13.18 1.55 -3.68
N VAL A 38 -12.16 2.01 -4.42
CA VAL A 38 -12.36 2.59 -5.75
C VAL A 38 -12.90 1.56 -6.72
N LEU A 39 -12.35 0.34 -6.72
CA LEU A 39 -12.85 -0.76 -7.54
C LEU A 39 -14.29 -1.15 -7.18
N GLU A 40 -14.67 -1.15 -5.91
CA GLU A 40 -16.05 -1.40 -5.48
C GLU A 40 -17.04 -0.35 -6.02
N VAL A 41 -16.64 0.93 -6.05
CA VAL A 41 -17.44 2.00 -6.64
C VAL A 41 -17.58 1.82 -8.16
N ILE A 42 -16.52 1.42 -8.85
CA ILE A 42 -16.56 1.17 -10.29
C ILE A 42 -17.45 -0.06 -10.59
N LYS A 43 -17.30 -1.15 -9.82
CA LYS A 43 -18.10 -2.38 -9.97
C LYS A 43 -19.59 -2.13 -9.72
N SER A 44 -19.93 -1.34 -8.71
CA SER A 44 -21.33 -1.00 -8.41
C SER A 44 -21.99 -0.12 -9.49
N ASN A 45 -21.20 0.56 -10.32
CA ASN A 45 -21.66 1.39 -11.44
C ASN A 45 -21.23 0.84 -12.82
N ALA A 46 -20.89 -0.45 -12.90
CA ALA A 46 -20.28 -1.06 -14.08
C ALA A 46 -21.15 -0.94 -15.34
N VAL A 47 -22.48 -1.01 -15.19
CA VAL A 47 -23.42 -0.82 -16.32
C VAL A 47 -23.24 0.57 -16.93
N LEU A 48 -23.14 1.62 -16.11
CA LEU A 48 -22.90 2.98 -16.59
C LEU A 48 -21.49 3.14 -17.18
N PHE A 49 -20.48 2.54 -16.56
CA PHE A 49 -19.09 2.71 -16.99
C PHE A 49 -18.69 1.91 -18.25
N PHE A 50 -19.23 0.71 -18.45
CA PHE A 50 -18.83 -0.18 -19.55
C PHE A 50 -19.84 -0.22 -20.70
N VAL A 51 -21.14 0.00 -20.46
CA VAL A 51 -22.15 -0.03 -21.54
C VAL A 51 -22.18 1.29 -22.34
N THR A 52 -21.77 2.40 -21.72
CA THR A 52 -21.82 3.73 -22.38
C THR A 52 -20.47 4.20 -22.93
N ARG A 53 -19.37 3.53 -22.59
CA ARG A 53 -18.03 3.88 -23.09
C ARG A 53 -17.70 3.14 -24.38
N THR A 54 -17.20 3.88 -25.36
CA THR A 54 -16.57 3.38 -26.59
C THR A 54 -15.07 3.10 -26.43
N GLU A 55 -14.52 3.32 -25.24
CA GLU A 55 -13.10 3.19 -24.94
C GLU A 55 -12.65 1.72 -24.89
N ASP A 56 -11.44 1.45 -25.35
CA ASP A 56 -10.82 0.12 -25.29
C ASP A 56 -10.71 -0.38 -23.84
N PRO A 57 -11.27 -1.57 -23.51
CA PRO A 57 -11.16 -2.18 -22.17
C PRO A 57 -9.74 -2.22 -21.62
N TRP A 58 -8.73 -2.34 -22.49
CA TRP A 58 -7.33 -2.38 -22.10
C TRP A 58 -6.84 -1.08 -21.47
N VAL A 59 -7.35 0.08 -21.92
CA VAL A 59 -7.00 1.39 -21.37
C VAL A 59 -7.43 1.49 -19.91
N VAL A 60 -8.63 0.98 -19.58
CA VAL A 60 -9.14 0.97 -18.20
C VAL A 60 -8.26 0.12 -17.29
N VAL A 61 -7.87 -1.07 -17.75
CA VAL A 61 -6.98 -1.98 -17.00
C VAL A 61 -5.63 -1.32 -16.73
N VAL A 62 -5.01 -0.72 -17.76
CA VAL A 62 -3.71 -0.03 -17.62
C VAL A 62 -3.80 1.15 -16.64
N VAL A 63 -4.87 1.94 -16.70
CA VAL A 63 -5.08 3.06 -15.77
C VAL A 63 -5.27 2.58 -14.33
N LEU A 64 -6.03 1.50 -14.11
CA LEU A 64 -6.23 0.93 -12.78
C LEU A 64 -4.93 0.32 -12.23
N LEU A 65 -4.16 -0.37 -13.07
CA LEU A 65 -2.85 -0.89 -12.70
C LEU A 65 -1.88 0.24 -12.34
N ALA A 66 -1.84 1.30 -13.16
CA ALA A 66 -1.06 2.50 -12.89
C ALA A 66 -1.49 3.16 -11.56
N PHE A 67 -2.79 3.28 -11.31
CA PHE A 67 -3.33 3.81 -10.06
C PHE A 67 -2.99 2.95 -8.83
N ALA A 68 -2.92 1.63 -8.99
CA ALA A 68 -2.56 0.73 -7.91
C ALA A 68 -1.06 0.78 -7.58
N VAL A 69 -0.20 0.97 -8.58
CA VAL A 69 1.27 0.82 -8.44
C VAL A 69 2.02 2.14 -8.34
N ILE A 70 1.63 3.17 -9.11
CA ILE A 70 2.38 4.44 -9.18
C ILE A 70 2.38 5.17 -7.82
N PRO A 71 1.24 5.37 -7.12
CA PRO A 71 1.24 6.06 -5.84
C PRO A 71 2.14 5.42 -4.77
N PRO A 72 2.07 4.10 -4.49
CA PRO A 72 2.98 3.48 -3.52
C PRO A 72 4.44 3.49 -4.00
N ALA A 73 4.71 3.39 -5.31
CA ALA A 73 6.06 3.55 -5.85
C ALA A 73 6.61 4.97 -5.64
N MET A 74 5.77 6.00 -5.80
CA MET A 74 6.13 7.39 -5.51
C MET A 74 6.44 7.59 -4.02
N LEU A 75 5.62 7.03 -3.12
CA LEU A 75 5.89 7.07 -1.68
C LEU A 75 7.25 6.41 -1.36
N LEU A 76 7.53 5.24 -1.94
CA LEU A 76 8.81 4.56 -1.78
C LEU A 76 9.97 5.39 -2.34
N ALA A 77 9.79 6.07 -3.46
CA ALA A 77 10.81 6.96 -4.03
C ALA A 77 11.11 8.15 -3.10
N ILE A 78 10.08 8.74 -2.50
CA ILE A 78 10.22 9.81 -1.48
C ILE A 78 10.99 9.28 -0.27
N GLU A 79 10.67 8.09 0.22
CA GLU A 79 11.42 7.44 1.31
C GLU A 79 12.89 7.19 0.95
N ALA A 80 13.17 6.74 -0.28
CA ALA A 80 14.51 6.48 -0.75
C ALA A 80 15.34 7.78 -0.82
N VAL A 81 14.75 8.87 -1.31
CA VAL A 81 15.39 10.21 -1.33
C VAL A 81 15.63 10.70 0.10
N ALA A 82 14.64 10.59 0.99
CA ALA A 82 14.77 10.97 2.40
C ALA A 82 15.88 10.16 3.11
N ARG A 83 16.00 8.86 2.80
CA ARG A 83 17.04 7.98 3.34
C ARG A 83 18.45 8.37 2.88
N ARG A 84 18.60 8.88 1.65
CA ARG A 84 19.88 9.40 1.15
C ARG A 84 20.35 10.64 1.92
N ILE A 85 19.41 11.45 2.41
CA ILE A 85 19.71 12.60 3.28
C ILE A 85 20.07 12.12 4.69
N SER A 86 19.24 11.24 5.27
CA SER A 86 19.49 10.64 6.58
C SER A 86 18.74 9.32 6.74
N PRO A 87 19.37 8.24 7.24
CA PRO A 87 18.69 6.98 7.55
C PRO A 87 17.49 7.14 8.49
N LYS A 88 17.58 8.09 9.43
CA LYS A 88 16.48 8.41 10.34
C LYS A 88 15.30 9.04 9.59
N LEU A 89 15.58 9.96 8.68
CA LEU A 89 14.54 10.66 7.92
C LEU A 89 13.76 9.70 7.01
N GLY A 90 14.44 8.77 6.34
CA GLY A 90 13.76 7.72 5.56
C GLY A 90 12.89 6.81 6.41
N SER A 91 13.30 6.51 7.65
CA SER A 91 12.50 5.68 8.56
C SER A 91 11.26 6.41 9.07
N VAL A 92 11.39 7.70 9.38
CA VAL A 92 10.26 8.55 9.78
C VAL A 92 9.28 8.73 8.62
N ALA A 93 9.78 9.01 7.40
CA ALA A 93 8.95 9.13 6.21
C ALA A 93 8.10 7.88 5.98
N HIS A 94 8.71 6.69 6.11
CA HIS A 94 8.00 5.43 5.99
C HIS A 94 6.90 5.24 7.05
N LEU A 95 7.20 5.53 8.32
CA LEU A 95 6.20 5.42 9.39
C LEU A 95 5.06 6.41 9.20
N VAL A 96 5.33 7.63 8.73
CA VAL A 96 4.29 8.61 8.41
C VAL A 96 3.40 8.10 7.27
N ALA A 97 3.98 7.55 6.21
CA ALA A 97 3.21 6.97 5.10
C ALA A 97 2.32 5.81 5.57
N VAL A 98 2.88 4.87 6.34
CA VAL A 98 2.14 3.73 6.93
C VAL A 98 1.01 4.23 7.83
N TRP A 99 1.27 5.27 8.63
CA TRP A 99 0.27 5.88 9.50
C TRP A 99 -0.89 6.51 8.73
N VAL A 100 -0.59 7.30 7.70
CA VAL A 100 -1.63 7.87 6.82
C VAL A 100 -2.46 6.77 6.19
N LEU A 101 -1.84 5.71 5.66
CA LEU A 101 -2.56 4.62 5.00
C LEU A 101 -3.43 3.81 5.97
N PHE A 102 -2.95 3.53 7.18
CA PHE A 102 -3.78 2.89 8.21
C PHE A 102 -4.94 3.78 8.64
N SER A 103 -4.73 5.09 8.77
CA SER A 103 -5.82 6.03 9.07
C SER A 103 -6.85 6.08 7.94
N LEU A 104 -6.43 6.07 6.68
CA LEU A 104 -7.34 5.97 5.54
C LEU A 104 -8.13 4.66 5.56
N PHE A 105 -7.48 3.54 5.85
CA PHE A 105 -8.15 2.26 6.00
C PHE A 105 -9.15 2.25 7.17
N ALA A 106 -8.82 2.89 8.29
CA ALA A 106 -9.76 3.03 9.41
C ALA A 106 -11.01 3.84 8.99
N VAL A 107 -10.85 4.88 8.16
CA VAL A 107 -11.98 5.65 7.62
C VAL A 107 -12.91 4.77 6.78
N THR A 108 -12.36 3.89 5.92
CA THR A 108 -13.19 3.04 5.06
C THR A 108 -14.02 2.03 5.85
N ILE A 109 -13.47 1.52 6.97
CA ILE A 109 -14.20 0.64 7.90
C ILE A 109 -15.24 1.44 8.68
N LEU A 110 -14.84 2.58 9.26
CA LEU A 110 -15.70 3.33 10.18
C LEU A 110 -16.92 3.92 9.46
N LYS A 111 -16.77 4.37 8.21
CA LYS A 111 -17.88 4.86 7.38
C LYS A 111 -18.97 3.80 7.13
N ARG A 112 -18.63 2.50 7.17
CA ARG A 112 -19.62 1.42 7.03
C ARG A 112 -20.44 1.21 8.30
N ILE A 113 -19.92 1.64 9.45
CA ILE A 113 -20.55 1.44 10.77
C ILE A 113 -21.29 2.70 11.22
N LEU A 114 -20.74 3.88 10.95
CA LEU A 114 -21.25 5.18 11.41
C LEU A 114 -21.38 6.18 10.24
N PRO A 115 -22.49 6.15 9.48
CA PRO A 115 -22.67 7.00 8.30
C PRO A 115 -22.82 8.51 8.60
N ASP A 116 -23.39 8.87 9.76
CA ASP A 116 -23.96 10.22 10.00
C ASP A 116 -23.11 11.16 10.88
N SER A 117 -21.88 10.82 11.27
CA SER A 117 -21.05 11.66 12.15
C SER A 117 -19.91 12.35 11.38
N ALA A 118 -19.89 13.70 11.38
CA ALA A 118 -19.07 14.46 10.43
C ALA A 118 -17.63 14.78 10.89
N LEU A 119 -17.31 14.80 12.20
CA LEU A 119 -15.98 15.28 12.67
C LEU A 119 -15.34 14.43 13.78
N ALA A 120 -16.10 13.96 14.76
CA ALA A 120 -15.62 13.03 15.79
C ALA A 120 -14.91 11.77 15.23
N PRO A 121 -15.36 11.15 14.12
CA PRO A 121 -14.69 9.96 13.60
C PRO A 121 -13.31 10.21 12.98
N ILE A 122 -12.98 11.43 12.57
CA ILE A 122 -11.66 11.72 11.95
C ILE A 122 -10.55 11.56 12.97
N LEU A 123 -10.70 12.17 14.15
CA LEU A 123 -9.72 12.02 15.25
C LEU A 123 -9.61 10.57 15.71
N LEU A 124 -10.72 9.83 15.71
CA LEU A 124 -10.72 8.40 16.01
C LEU A 124 -9.92 7.62 14.96
N CYS A 125 -10.08 7.89 13.67
CA CYS A 125 -9.30 7.25 12.61
C CYS A 125 -7.81 7.59 12.68
N TRP A 126 -7.46 8.83 13.06
CA TRP A 126 -6.08 9.23 13.30
C TRP A 126 -5.49 8.47 14.50
N GLY A 127 -6.26 8.34 15.58
CA GLY A 127 -5.88 7.56 16.76
C GLY A 127 -5.72 6.06 16.47
N LEU A 128 -6.65 5.46 15.73
CA LEU A 128 -6.59 4.06 15.30
C LEU A 128 -5.39 3.83 14.35
N GLY A 129 -5.16 4.73 13.41
CA GLY A 129 -3.98 4.67 12.54
C GLY A 129 -2.67 4.80 13.33
N ALA A 130 -2.62 5.68 14.34
CA ALA A 130 -1.47 5.84 15.23
C ALA A 130 -1.21 4.55 16.02
N LEU A 131 -2.26 3.94 16.56
CA LEU A 131 -2.19 2.67 17.26
C LEU A 131 -1.69 1.54 16.34
N ALA A 132 -2.26 1.43 15.14
CA ALA A 132 -1.86 0.43 14.15
C ALA A 132 -0.40 0.63 13.70
N THR A 133 0.05 1.87 13.57
CA THR A 133 1.44 2.19 13.19
C THR A 133 2.42 1.92 14.33
N ALA A 134 2.03 2.21 15.56
CA ALA A 134 2.81 1.83 16.73
C ALA A 134 2.92 0.30 16.83
N ALA A 135 1.83 -0.43 16.55
CA ALA A 135 1.85 -1.89 16.45
C ALA A 135 2.77 -2.37 15.32
N TYR A 136 2.71 -1.75 14.14
CA TYR A 136 3.63 -2.03 13.03
C TYR A 136 5.10 -1.77 13.36
N ALA A 137 5.39 -0.75 14.17
CA ALA A 137 6.73 -0.41 14.61
C ALA A 137 7.28 -1.42 15.65
N ARG A 138 6.41 -1.96 16.51
CA ARG A 138 6.80 -2.76 17.68
C ARG A 138 6.59 -4.27 17.53
N LEU A 139 5.65 -4.70 16.70
CA LEU A 139 5.22 -6.10 16.57
C LEU A 139 5.57 -6.63 15.18
N ASP A 140 6.41 -7.67 15.13
CA ASP A 140 6.74 -8.33 13.87
C ASP A 140 5.51 -9.01 13.23
N VAL A 141 4.52 -9.40 14.04
CA VAL A 141 3.25 -9.99 13.58
C VAL A 141 2.57 -9.12 12.52
N ILE A 142 2.52 -7.79 12.69
CA ILE A 142 1.86 -6.90 11.73
C ILE A 142 2.64 -6.85 10.41
N ARG A 143 3.98 -6.88 10.47
CA ARG A 143 4.83 -6.92 9.27
C ARG A 143 4.68 -8.25 8.53
N THR A 144 4.59 -9.35 9.28
CA THR A 144 4.32 -10.69 8.72
C THR A 144 2.96 -10.72 8.04
N ILE A 145 1.91 -10.19 8.67
CA ILE A 145 0.58 -10.07 8.05
C ILE A 145 0.68 -9.31 6.73
N LEU A 146 1.30 -8.12 6.70
CA LEU A 146 1.46 -7.36 5.46
C LEU A 146 2.28 -8.09 4.40
N THR A 147 3.27 -8.87 4.80
CA THR A 147 4.05 -9.71 3.87
C THR A 147 3.21 -10.87 3.32
N VAL A 148 2.39 -11.51 4.15
CA VAL A 148 1.46 -12.57 3.73
C VAL A 148 0.37 -12.04 2.80
N LEU A 149 -0.05 -10.78 3.00
CA LEU A 149 -1.00 -10.09 2.13
C LEU A 149 -0.37 -9.51 0.86
N ALA A 150 0.92 -9.72 0.60
CA ALA A 150 1.58 -9.30 -0.64
C ALA A 150 0.85 -9.68 -1.95
N PRO A 151 0.15 -10.83 -2.10
CA PRO A 151 -0.60 -11.13 -3.32
C PRO A 151 -1.95 -10.41 -3.41
N ALA A 152 -2.48 -9.84 -2.33
CA ALA A 152 -3.80 -9.20 -2.33
C ALA A 152 -3.98 -8.07 -3.36
N PRO A 153 -3.00 -7.14 -3.55
CA PRO A 153 -3.06 -6.13 -4.61
C PRO A 153 -3.29 -6.72 -6.01
N ALA A 154 -2.61 -7.83 -6.32
CA ALA A 154 -2.77 -8.51 -7.61
C ALA A 154 -4.16 -9.16 -7.72
N LEU A 155 -4.63 -9.80 -6.64
CA LEU A 155 -5.95 -10.44 -6.61
C LEU A 155 -7.12 -9.45 -6.75
N PHE A 156 -6.94 -8.18 -6.38
CA PHE A 156 -7.99 -7.17 -6.56
C PHE A 156 -8.13 -6.69 -8.01
N LEU A 157 -7.05 -6.80 -8.80
CA LEU A 157 -6.99 -6.34 -10.19
C LEU A 157 -7.42 -7.41 -11.21
N VAL A 158 -7.49 -8.68 -10.80
CA VAL A 158 -7.99 -9.82 -11.60
C VAL A 158 -9.48 -10.03 -11.36
#